data_AF-A0A7Z9K861-F1
#
_entry.id   AF-A0A7Z9K861-F1
#
_cell.length_a   1.000
_cell.length_b   1.000
_cell.length_c   1.000
_cell.angle_alpha   90.00
_cell.angle_beta   90.00
_cell.angle_gamma   90.00
#
_symmetry.space_group_name_H-M   'P 1'
#
loop_
_entity.id
_entity.type
_entity.pdbx_description
1 polymer ?
#
loop_
_entity_poly.entity_id
_entity_poly.type
_entity_poly.pdbx_seq_one_letter_code
_entity_poly.pdbx_strand_id
1 'polypeptide(L)'
;LDELTEPLKLYSGPAREAVRGFPANVNVVAALSLAGIGPDKTGIEIWADPDVTRNTHDIIVESDSARLTMRIENIPSKQNKRTGRITALSILATLRGLTATLKVGT
;
A
#
# COMPACT_ATOMS: atom_id res chain seq x y z
N LEU A 1 -14.66 -15.54 -7.14
CA LEU A 1 -13.73 -14.64 -7.87
C LEU A 1 -13.10 -15.34 -9.07
N ASP A 2 -13.11 -16.68 -9.14
CA ASP A 2 -12.38 -17.42 -10.19
C ASP A 2 -12.96 -17.30 -11.62
N GLU A 3 -14.14 -16.69 -11.78
CA GLU A 3 -14.79 -16.43 -13.08
C GLU A 3 -14.89 -14.92 -13.41
N LEU A 4 -14.10 -14.08 -12.73
CA LEU A 4 -14.14 -12.64 -12.99
C LEU A 4 -13.55 -12.31 -14.37
N THR A 5 -14.33 -11.65 -15.23
CA THR A 5 -13.90 -11.26 -16.60
C THR A 5 -13.53 -9.78 -16.70
N GLU A 6 -13.84 -8.98 -15.69
CA GLU A 6 -13.55 -7.55 -15.62
C GLU A 6 -13.22 -7.13 -14.19
N PRO A 7 -12.52 -6.01 -13.97
CA PRO A 7 -12.19 -5.53 -12.64
C PRO A 7 -13.45 -5.25 -11.80
N LEU A 8 -13.51 -5.83 -10.60
CA LEU A 8 -14.59 -5.65 -9.64
C LEU A 8 -14.11 -4.89 -8.41
N LYS A 9 -14.74 -3.75 -8.13
CA LYS A 9 -14.53 -3.01 -6.88
C LYS A 9 -15.21 -3.75 -5.73
N LEU A 10 -14.41 -4.30 -4.83
CA LEU A 10 -14.88 -5.02 -3.65
C LEU A 10 -15.23 -4.07 -2.49
N TYR A 11 -14.57 -2.92 -2.42
CA TYR A 11 -14.77 -1.93 -1.37
C TYR A 11 -14.35 -0.53 -1.83
N SER A 12 -15.06 0.48 -1.33
CA SER A 12 -14.68 1.90 -1.40
C SER A 12 -15.13 2.58 -0.13
N GLY A 13 -14.23 3.29 0.55
CA GLY A 13 -14.57 4.01 1.77
C GLY A 13 -13.36 4.33 2.65
N PRO A 14 -13.59 4.71 3.92
CA PRO A 14 -12.51 5.02 4.85
C PRO A 14 -11.62 3.81 5.14
N ALA A 15 -10.33 4.07 5.34
CA ALA A 15 -9.34 3.08 5.73
C ALA A 15 -9.71 2.34 7.03
N ARG A 16 -10.25 3.07 8.02
CA ARG A 16 -10.65 2.49 9.31
C ARG A 16 -11.63 1.32 9.16
N GLU A 17 -12.60 1.46 8.26
CA GLU A 17 -13.64 0.46 8.04
C GLU A 17 -13.11 -0.72 7.21
N ALA A 18 -12.30 -0.43 6.19
CA ALA A 18 -11.67 -1.43 5.34
C ALA A 18 -10.88 -2.48 6.13
N VAL A 19 -10.20 -2.06 7.21
CA VAL A 19 -9.41 -2.94 8.08
C VAL A 19 -10.23 -4.07 8.69
N ARG A 20 -11.52 -3.84 8.97
CA ARG A 20 -12.42 -4.86 9.53
C ARG A 20 -12.75 -5.96 8.51
N GLY A 21 -12.90 -5.59 7.24
CA GLY A 21 -13.22 -6.51 6.15
C GLY A 21 -11.99 -7.21 5.54
N PHE A 22 -10.82 -6.56 5.56
CA PHE A 22 -9.63 -7.00 4.83
C PHE A 22 -8.33 -6.98 5.68
N PRO A 23 -8.31 -7.65 6.85
CA PRO A 23 -7.23 -7.50 7.84
C PRO A 23 -5.83 -7.91 7.33
N ALA A 24 -5.74 -8.76 6.32
CA ALA A 24 -4.45 -9.28 5.82
C ALA A 24 -3.66 -8.31 4.92
N ASN A 25 -4.29 -7.26 4.37
CA ASN A 25 -3.72 -6.41 3.31
C ASN A 25 -3.67 -4.91 3.63
N VAL A 26 -3.86 -4.53 4.90
CA VAL A 26 -4.10 -3.12 5.27
C VAL A 26 -2.86 -2.37 5.77
N ASN A 27 -1.69 -3.01 5.85
CA ASN A 27 -0.49 -2.40 6.41
C ASN A 27 -0.06 -1.12 5.67
N VAL A 28 -0.15 -1.11 4.34
CA VAL A 28 0.20 0.07 3.53
C VAL A 28 -0.76 1.23 3.82
N VAL A 29 -2.05 0.94 3.88
CA VAL A 29 -3.06 1.96 4.14
C VAL A 29 -2.99 2.48 5.57
N ALA A 30 -2.69 1.62 6.55
CA ALA A 30 -2.43 2.04 7.92
C ALA A 30 -1.21 2.97 7.98
N ALA A 31 -0.11 2.63 7.30
CA ALA A 31 1.08 3.47 7.25
C ALA A 31 0.80 4.83 6.58
N LEU A 32 0.07 4.85 5.46
CA LEU A 32 -0.36 6.10 4.81
C LEU A 32 -1.28 6.93 5.69
N SER A 33 -2.20 6.29 6.41
CA SER A 33 -3.10 6.95 7.34
C SER A 33 -2.33 7.62 8.48
N LEU A 34 -1.30 6.95 9.01
CA LEU A 34 -0.43 7.48 10.06
C LEU A 34 0.48 8.61 9.57
N ALA A 35 1.00 8.49 8.35
CA ALA A 35 1.88 9.49 7.75
C ALA A 35 1.11 10.72 7.20
N GLY A 36 -0.18 10.58 6.94
CA GLY A 36 -1.01 11.59 6.28
C GLY A 36 -2.14 12.11 7.16
N ILE A 37 -3.36 12.05 6.61
CA ILE A 37 -4.55 12.75 7.13
C ILE A 37 -5.39 11.93 8.12
N GLY A 38 -4.86 10.81 8.62
CA GLY A 38 -5.55 9.90 9.54
C GLY A 38 -6.49 8.89 8.88
N PRO A 39 -6.81 7.77 9.55
CA PRO A 39 -7.50 6.62 8.97
C PRO A 39 -8.98 6.85 8.64
N ASP A 40 -9.58 7.92 9.16
CA ASP A 40 -10.96 8.31 8.85
C ASP A 40 -11.06 9.12 7.56
N LYS A 41 -9.99 9.83 7.20
CA LYS A 41 -9.93 10.68 5.99
C LYS A 41 -9.15 10.04 4.85
N THR A 42 -8.30 9.05 5.14
CA THR A 42 -7.66 8.24 4.10
C THR A 42 -8.70 7.31 3.47
N GLY A 43 -9.04 7.57 2.19
CA GLY A 43 -9.86 6.68 1.39
C GLY A 43 -9.05 5.50 0.85
N ILE A 44 -9.70 4.35 0.72
CA ILE A 44 -9.15 3.15 0.08
C ILE A 44 -10.20 2.55 -0.84
N GLU A 45 -9.73 2.09 -2.00
CA GLU A 45 -10.48 1.18 -2.85
C GLU A 45 -9.78 -0.16 -2.90
N ILE A 46 -10.56 -1.24 -2.82
CA ILE A 46 -10.05 -2.60 -2.98
C ILE A 46 -10.71 -3.19 -4.20
N TRP A 47 -9.89 -3.67 -5.12
CA TRP A 47 -10.32 -4.22 -6.39
C TRP A 47 -9.85 -5.67 -6.51
N ALA A 48 -10.70 -6.51 -7.09
CA ALA A 48 -10.30 -7.79 -7.66
C ALA A 48 -10.25 -7.61 -9.17
N ASP A 49 -9.10 -7.88 -9.77
CA ASP A 49 -8.86 -7.65 -11.19
C ASP A 49 -8.19 -8.90 -11.77
N PRO A 50 -8.78 -9.54 -12.81
CA PRO A 50 -8.24 -10.77 -13.38
C PRO A 50 -6.93 -10.56 -14.16
N ASP A 51 -6.66 -9.34 -14.64
CA ASP A 51 -5.47 -9.02 -15.43
C ASP A 51 -4.26 -8.64 -14.54
N VAL A 52 -4.53 -8.39 -13.26
CA VAL A 52 -3.50 -8.01 -12.28
C VAL A 52 -2.80 -9.25 -11.72
N THR A 53 -1.56 -9.46 -12.14
CA THR A 53 -0.74 -10.62 -11.74
C THR A 53 0.08 -10.40 -10.45
N ARG A 54 0.08 -9.18 -9.91
CA ARG A 54 0.86 -8.77 -8.74
C ARG A 54 0.03 -7.92 -7.79
N ASN A 55 0.41 -7.89 -6.51
CA ASN A 55 -0.23 -6.96 -5.58
C ASN A 55 0.18 -5.52 -5.92
N THR A 56 -0.78 -4.75 -6.43
CA THR A 56 -0.61 -3.39 -6.91
C THR A 56 -1.26 -2.40 -5.96
N HIS A 57 -0.52 -1.34 -5.62
CA HIS A 57 -1.05 -0.21 -4.85
C HIS A 57 -0.96 1.04 -5.70
N ASP A 58 -2.10 1.68 -5.92
CA ASP A 58 -2.19 3.01 -6.52
C ASP A 58 -2.48 4.02 -5.42
N ILE A 59 -1.56 4.96 -5.25
CA ILE A 59 -1.59 5.96 -4.19
C ILE A 59 -1.68 7.32 -4.85
N ILE A 60 -2.74 8.04 -4.52
CA ILE A 60 -2.98 9.42 -4.97
C ILE A 60 -2.98 10.29 -3.73
N VAL A 61 -2.15 11.32 -3.73
CA VAL A 61 -2.07 12.33 -2.67
C VAL A 61 -2.36 13.69 -3.30
N GLU A 62 -3.32 14.40 -2.74
CA GLU A 62 -3.66 15.76 -3.13
C GLU A 62 -3.54 16.67 -1.91
N SER A 63 -2.84 17.78 -2.08
CA SER A 63 -2.60 18.80 -1.05
C SER A 63 -2.56 20.18 -1.69
N ASP A 64 -2.50 21.23 -0.86
CA ASP A 64 -2.31 22.61 -1.31
C ASP A 64 -0.93 22.85 -1.97
N SER A 65 0.02 21.98 -1.71
CA SER A 65 1.42 22.14 -2.09
C SER A 65 1.82 21.25 -3.28
N ALA A 66 1.16 20.10 -3.44
CA ALA A 66 1.47 19.14 -4.49
C ALA A 66 0.33 18.12 -4.72
N ARG A 67 0.32 17.58 -5.94
CA ARG A 67 -0.41 16.37 -6.33
C ARG A 67 0.58 15.29 -6.72
N LEU A 68 0.54 14.14 -6.05
CA LEU A 68 1.44 13.02 -6.30
C LEU A 68 0.62 11.77 -6.62
N THR A 69 1.08 11.05 -7.63
CA THR A 69 0.56 9.72 -7.96
C THR A 69 1.72 8.73 -7.97
N MET A 70 1.54 7.61 -7.30
CA MET A 70 2.53 6.53 -7.23
C MET A 70 1.85 5.18 -7.41
N ARG A 71 2.38 4.36 -8.31
CA ARG A 71 1.99 2.96 -8.51
C ARG A 71 3.12 2.05 -8.02
N ILE A 72 2.78 1.09 -7.16
CA ILE A 72 3.73 0.12 -6.61
C ILE A 72 3.23 -1.29 -6.92
N GLU A 73 4.00 -2.01 -7.73
CA GLU A 73 3.76 -3.41 -8.05
C GLU A 73 4.75 -4.30 -7.29
N ASN A 74 4.27 -4.92 -6.22
CA ASN A 74 5.15 -5.65 -5.31
C ASN A 74 5.62 -6.99 -5.92
N ILE A 75 6.93 -7.22 -5.88
CA ILE A 75 7.51 -8.54 -6.15
C ILE A 75 7.34 -9.40 -4.89
N PRO A 76 6.63 -10.55 -4.95
CA PRO A 76 6.44 -11.42 -3.81
C PRO A 76 7.77 -11.97 -3.28
N SER A 77 7.84 -12.18 -1.96
CA SER A 77 8.99 -12.82 -1.34
C SER A 77 9.01 -14.32 -1.66
N LYS A 78 10.20 -14.92 -1.79
CA LYS A 78 10.35 -16.36 -2.06
C LYS A 78 9.72 -17.25 -0.99
N GLN A 79 9.74 -16.80 0.27
CA GLN A 79 9.27 -17.55 1.45
C GLN A 79 7.80 -17.29 1.79
N ASN A 80 7.26 -16.11 1.47
CA ASN A 80 5.87 -15.74 1.71
C ASN A 80 5.34 -14.90 0.55
N LYS A 81 4.49 -15.50 -0.29
CA LYS A 81 3.91 -14.82 -1.46
C LYS A 81 2.97 -13.67 -1.10
N ARG A 82 2.48 -13.59 0.14
CA ARG A 82 1.61 -12.51 0.62
C ARG A 82 2.38 -11.23 0.96
N THR A 83 3.70 -11.30 1.11
CA THR A 83 4.54 -10.16 1.50
C THR A 83 5.49 -9.77 0.39
N GLY A 84 5.46 -8.50 -0.02
CA GLY A 84 6.41 -7.95 -0.98
C GLY A 84 7.83 -7.89 -0.41
N ARG A 85 8.82 -8.25 -1.24
CA ARG A 85 10.25 -8.23 -0.88
C ARG A 85 10.72 -6.84 -0.40
N ILE A 86 10.05 -5.79 -0.88
CA ILE A 86 10.33 -4.40 -0.50
C ILE A 86 10.18 -4.13 1.00
N THR A 87 9.34 -4.90 1.70
CA THR A 87 9.11 -4.73 3.15
C THR A 87 10.36 -5.01 3.98
N ALA A 88 11.09 -6.09 3.67
CA ALA A 88 12.34 -6.39 4.37
C ALA A 88 13.44 -5.38 3.99
N LEU A 89 13.44 -4.93 2.74
CA LEU A 89 14.38 -3.93 2.24
C LEU A 89 14.16 -2.55 2.88
N SER A 90 12.91 -2.15 3.14
CA SER A 90 12.61 -0.89 3.82
C SER A 90 13.13 -0.91 5.26
N ILE A 91 12.96 -2.02 5.99
CA ILE A 91 13.52 -2.19 7.34
C ILE A 91 15.05 -2.06 7.32
N LEU A 92 15.73 -2.74 6.38
CA LEU A 92 17.18 -2.62 6.24
C LEU A 92 17.62 -1.18 5.91
N ALA A 93 16.88 -0.48 5.06
CA ALA A 93 17.13 0.91 4.74
C ALA A 93 16.99 1.81 5.98
N THR A 94 15.92 1.62 6.77
CA THR A 94 15.72 2.34 8.03
C THR A 94 16.89 2.12 8.99
N LEU A 95 17.28 0.86 9.23
CA LEU A 95 18.38 0.54 10.14
C LEU A 95 19.72 1.14 9.69
N ARG A 96 20.04 1.04 8.39
CA ARG A 96 21.24 1.68 7.83
C ARG A 96 21.21 3.19 7.96
N GLY A 97 20.03 3.80 7.79
CA GLY A 97 19.83 5.24 7.91
C GLY A 97 20.06 5.79 9.32
N LEU A 98 19.99 4.96 10.37
CA LEU A 98 20.25 5.39 11.76
C LEU A 98 21.71 5.75 12.02
N THR A 99 22.65 5.22 11.22
CA THR A 99 24.10 5.43 11.40
C THR A 99 24.76 6.06 10.18
N ALA A 100 24.00 6.38 9.13
CA ALA A 100 24.55 6.89 7.89
C ALA A 100 24.96 8.37 8.02
N THR A 101 26.09 8.74 7.42
CA THR A 101 26.53 10.14 7.32
C THR A 101 25.71 10.94 6.31
N LEU A 102 25.08 10.26 5.35
CA LEU A 102 24.14 10.81 4.38
C LEU A 102 22.85 10.00 4.39
N LYS A 103 21.72 10.70 4.54
CA LYS A 103 20.37 10.13 4.50
C LYS A 103 19.57 10.74 3.36
N VAL A 104 18.93 9.91 2.56
CA VAL A 104 18.01 10.32 1.49
C VAL A 104 16.60 9.95 1.90
N GLY A 105 15.67 10.92 1.88
CA GLY A 105 14.34 10.76 2.44
C GLY A 105 14.30 11.07 3.95
N THR A 106 13.28 10.57 4.64
CA THR A 106 13.07 10.78 6.09
C THR A 106 13.59 9.67 6.97
#